data_AF-A0A949HZS0-F1
#
_entry.id   AF-A0A949HZS0-F1
#
_cell.length_a   1.000
_cell.length_b   1.000
_cell.length_c   1.000
_cell.angle_alpha   90.00
_cell.angle_beta   90.00
_cell.angle_gamma   90.00
#
_symmetry.space_group_name_H-M   'P 1'
#
loop_
_entity.id
_entity.type
_entity.pdbx_description
1 polymer ?
#
loop_
_entity_poly.entity_id
_entity_poly.type
_entity_poly.pdbx_seq_one_letter_code
_entity_poly.pdbx_strand_id
1 'polypeptide(L)'
;MEPSAMEQQQGNGKPSSRLPGLWPWLGLLLVLLSTAFIRFRLLDMPLERDEGEYAYAGQLLLQGIPPWKLAYNMKLPGTYVAYALGMAAFGQSPAGIHLTLLFANGLTIIFVFLLGRELLGPGPGLAASAVYAVLSVSPAVMGMEAHANHFVVLFAVPGTLLLWKAVKGGRARAWFFSGLLHGIALTMMQQAVCFCLFGWAVLLA
;
A
#
# COMPACT_ATOMS: atom_id res chain seq x y z
N MET A 1 67.73 -15.60 0.82
CA MET A 1 67.34 -14.19 0.70
C MET A 1 67.04 -13.92 -0.76
N GLU A 2 65.77 -13.90 -1.15
CA GLU A 2 65.13 -12.76 -1.83
C GLU A 2 63.66 -13.12 -2.12
N PRO A 3 62.71 -12.16 -2.03
CA PRO A 3 61.29 -12.41 -1.92
C PRO A 3 60.58 -12.51 -3.28
N SER A 4 59.49 -13.27 -3.28
CA SER A 4 58.50 -13.36 -4.35
C SER A 4 57.94 -11.99 -4.75
N ALA A 5 58.01 -11.69 -6.05
CA ALA A 5 57.32 -10.57 -6.68
C ALA A 5 55.79 -10.75 -6.59
N MET A 6 55.22 -10.24 -5.50
CA MET A 6 53.79 -9.98 -5.34
C MET A 6 53.66 -8.53 -4.91
N GLU A 7 53.64 -7.60 -5.87
CA GLU A 7 53.15 -6.25 -5.61
C GLU A 7 52.40 -5.66 -6.81
N GLN A 8 51.10 -5.46 -6.55
CA GLN A 8 50.34 -4.25 -6.88
C GLN A 8 50.01 -3.98 -8.36
N GLN A 9 48.85 -4.48 -8.76
CA GLN A 9 47.90 -3.68 -9.52
C GLN A 9 46.63 -3.45 -8.69
N GLN A 10 46.72 -2.53 -7.72
CA GLN A 10 45.57 -1.79 -7.21
C GLN A 10 45.48 -0.48 -8.00
N GLY A 11 44.36 -0.24 -8.68
CA GLY A 11 44.19 1.04 -9.37
C GLY A 11 42.90 1.17 -10.16
N ASN A 12 41.89 1.74 -9.50
CA ASN A 12 40.86 2.59 -10.10
C ASN A 12 39.55 1.94 -10.59
N GLY A 13 38.88 1.20 -9.72
CA GLY A 13 37.42 1.05 -9.80
C GLY A 13 36.73 2.33 -9.33
N LYS A 14 36.58 3.34 -10.19
CA LYS A 14 35.63 4.44 -9.92
C LYS A 14 34.27 3.80 -9.60
N PRO A 15 33.57 4.19 -8.51
CA PRO A 15 32.22 3.70 -8.30
C PRO A 15 31.39 4.16 -9.49
N SER A 16 30.92 3.22 -10.32
CA SER A 16 29.99 3.56 -11.38
C SER A 16 28.77 4.16 -10.69
N SER A 17 28.62 5.48 -10.77
CA SER A 17 27.39 6.17 -10.45
C SER A 17 26.36 5.73 -11.48
N ARG A 18 25.82 4.52 -11.31
CA ARG A 18 24.65 4.08 -12.05
C ARG A 18 23.53 4.98 -11.54
N LEU A 19 23.25 6.04 -12.31
CA LEU A 19 21.96 6.72 -12.22
C LEU A 19 20.91 5.60 -12.14
N PRO A 20 19.98 5.62 -11.17
CA PRO A 20 18.95 4.60 -11.12
C PRO A 20 18.29 4.55 -12.49
N GLY A 21 18.35 3.39 -13.15
CA GLY A 21 17.83 3.25 -14.50
C GLY A 21 16.40 3.77 -14.54
N LEU A 22 16.04 4.56 -15.55
CA LEU A 22 14.68 5.11 -15.68
C LEU A 22 13.66 4.02 -16.01
N TRP A 23 14.10 2.89 -16.57
CA TRP A 23 13.27 1.78 -17.03
C TRP A 23 12.29 1.21 -15.99
N PRO A 24 12.68 0.92 -14.73
CA PRO A 24 11.75 0.40 -13.72
C PRO A 24 10.66 1.41 -13.37
N TRP A 25 10.97 2.71 -13.43
CA TRP A 25 9.99 3.78 -13.19
C TRP A 25 9.03 3.95 -14.36
N LEU A 26 9.51 3.84 -15.60
CA LEU A 26 8.66 3.79 -16.79
C LEU A 26 7.75 2.55 -16.78
N GLY A 27 8.29 1.41 -16.35
CA GLY A 27 7.51 0.20 -16.12
C GLY A 27 6.43 0.39 -15.06
N LEU A 28 6.77 1.02 -13.92
CA LEU A 28 5.80 1.34 -12.87
C LEU A 28 4.70 2.27 -13.39
N LEU A 29 5.07 3.30 -14.17
CA LEU A 29 4.09 4.19 -14.80
C LEU A 29 3.15 3.42 -15.73
N LEU A 30 3.68 2.50 -16.54
CA LEU A 30 2.86 1.66 -17.41
C LEU A 30 1.88 0.79 -16.58
N VAL A 31 2.35 0.18 -15.48
CA VAL A 31 1.50 -0.60 -14.57
C VAL A 31 0.37 0.26 -14.00
N LEU A 32 0.69 1.46 -13.50
CA LEU A 32 -0.30 2.40 -12.96
C LEU A 32 -1.33 2.82 -14.00
N LEU A 33 -0.89 3.19 -15.21
CA LEU A 33 -1.78 3.61 -16.29
C LEU A 33 -2.69 2.47 -16.75
N SER A 34 -2.16 1.25 -16.83
CA SER A 34 -2.93 0.06 -17.22
C SER A 34 -4.01 -0.27 -16.19
N THR A 35 -3.67 -0.27 -14.90
CA THR A 35 -4.63 -0.47 -13.81
C THR A 35 -5.67 0.63 -13.75
N ALA A 36 -5.25 1.90 -13.88
CA ALA A 36 -6.17 3.04 -13.89
C ALA A 36 -7.12 2.98 -15.08
N PHE A 37 -6.64 2.60 -16.27
CA PHE A 37 -7.48 2.45 -17.45
C PHE A 37 -8.60 1.42 -17.24
N ILE A 38 -8.27 0.24 -16.71
CA ILE A 38 -9.27 -0.82 -16.41
C ILE A 38 -10.29 -0.32 -15.39
N ARG A 39 -9.83 0.26 -14.27
CA ARG A 39 -10.71 0.74 -13.19
C ARG A 39 -11.60 1.89 -13.63
N PHE A 40 -11.06 2.82 -14.43
CA PHE A 40 -11.82 3.97 -14.92
C PHE A 40 -13.00 3.54 -15.79
N ARG A 41 -12.85 2.46 -16.57
CA ARG A 41 -13.92 1.88 -17.39
C ARG A 41 -15.01 1.18 -16.59
N LEU A 42 -14.77 0.93 -15.30
CA LEU A 42 -15.62 0.15 -14.41
C LEU A 42 -16.04 0.95 -13.17
N LEU A 43 -15.94 2.28 -13.20
CA LEU A 43 -16.32 3.14 -12.08
C LEU A 43 -17.80 2.99 -11.70
N ASP A 44 -18.68 2.85 -12.69
CA ASP A 44 -20.12 2.69 -12.47
C ASP A 44 -20.54 1.24 -12.22
N MET A 45 -19.59 0.33 -11.95
CA MET A 45 -19.99 -1.03 -11.58
C MET A 45 -20.89 -0.99 -10.33
N PRO A 46 -21.95 -1.79 -10.26
CA PRO A 46 -22.80 -1.84 -9.08
C PRO A 46 -22.00 -2.22 -7.84
N LEU A 47 -22.36 -1.63 -6.70
CA LEU A 47 -21.73 -1.94 -5.43
C LEU A 47 -22.00 -3.39 -5.04
N GLU A 48 -20.95 -4.07 -4.58
CA GLU A 48 -21.06 -5.34 -3.88
C GLU A 48 -21.70 -5.15 -2.50
N ARG A 49 -22.25 -6.23 -1.92
CA ARG A 49 -22.96 -6.22 -0.64
C ARG A 49 -22.20 -5.51 0.48
N ASP A 50 -20.90 -5.80 0.66
CA ASP A 50 -20.08 -5.20 1.71
C ASP A 50 -19.82 -3.72 1.43
N GLU A 51 -19.67 -3.33 0.16
CA GLU A 51 -19.50 -1.92 -0.21
C GLU A 51 -20.75 -1.10 0.10
N GLY A 52 -21.94 -1.68 -0.06
CA GLY A 52 -23.19 -1.05 0.35
C GLY A 52 -23.23 -0.75 1.85
N GLU A 53 -22.75 -1.68 2.68
CA GLU A 53 -22.62 -1.46 4.14
C GLU A 53 -21.63 -0.33 4.45
N TYR A 54 -20.46 -0.34 3.79
CA TYR A 54 -19.42 0.67 3.98
C TYR A 54 -19.87 2.07 3.53
N ALA A 55 -20.57 2.14 2.39
CA ALA A 55 -21.16 3.37 1.87
C ALA A 55 -22.21 3.92 2.85
N TYR A 56 -23.15 3.10 3.33
CA TYR A 56 -24.15 3.54 4.28
C TYR A 56 -23.53 4.10 5.57
N ALA A 57 -22.57 3.37 6.17
CA ALA A 57 -21.88 3.83 7.36
C ALA A 57 -21.05 5.12 7.10
N GLY A 58 -20.43 5.25 5.94
CA GLY A 58 -19.75 6.47 5.51
C GLY A 58 -20.71 7.66 5.37
N GLN A 59 -21.92 7.45 4.85
CA GLN A 59 -22.94 8.50 4.73
C GLN A 59 -23.41 8.98 6.11
N LEU A 60 -23.60 8.05 7.05
CA LEU A 60 -23.92 8.39 8.44
C LEU A 60 -22.84 9.27 9.07
N LEU A 61 -21.56 8.93 8.85
CA LEU A 61 -20.44 9.75 9.31
C LEU A 61 -20.48 11.18 8.72
N LEU A 62 -20.78 11.31 7.42
CA LEU A 62 -20.94 12.61 6.77
C LEU A 62 -22.13 13.42 7.32
N GLN A 63 -23.12 12.74 7.88
CA GLN A 63 -24.27 13.37 8.57
C GLN A 63 -23.98 13.67 10.06
N GLY A 64 -22.75 13.44 10.54
CA GLY A 64 -22.37 13.65 11.94
C GLY A 64 -22.85 12.55 12.89
N ILE A 65 -23.29 11.41 12.36
CA ILE A 65 -23.75 10.26 13.13
C ILE A 65 -22.54 9.34 13.38
N PRO A 66 -22.15 9.10 14.64
CA PRO A 66 -20.96 8.30 14.93
C PRO A 66 -21.16 6.82 14.56
N PRO A 67 -20.06 6.06 14.38
CA PRO A 67 -20.14 4.63 14.11
C PRO A 67 -20.99 3.88 15.15
N TRP A 68 -21.62 2.78 14.73
CA TRP A 68 -22.47 1.90 15.55
C TRP A 68 -23.78 2.47 16.09
N LYS A 69 -24.00 3.80 16.04
CA LYS A 69 -25.26 4.39 16.52
C LYS A 69 -26.48 3.94 15.72
N LEU A 70 -26.33 3.86 14.39
CA LEU A 70 -27.37 3.39 13.47
C LEU A 70 -26.91 2.24 12.55
N ALA A 71 -25.61 1.99 12.45
CA ALA A 71 -25.03 0.88 11.70
C ALA A 71 -24.46 -0.17 12.67
N TYR A 72 -25.31 -1.07 13.16
CA TYR A 72 -24.95 -2.08 14.15
C TYR A 72 -24.16 -3.24 13.52
N ASN A 73 -22.86 -3.30 13.76
CA ASN A 73 -21.98 -4.38 13.32
C ASN A 73 -20.72 -4.48 14.20
N MET A 74 -19.89 -5.48 13.94
CA MET A 74 -18.63 -5.75 14.65
C MET A 74 -17.38 -5.18 13.96
N LYS A 75 -17.51 -4.44 12.86
CA LYS A 75 -16.36 -3.96 12.08
C LYS A 75 -15.76 -2.72 12.72
N LEU A 76 -14.45 -2.55 12.53
CA LEU A 76 -13.72 -1.35 12.97
C LEU A 76 -14.02 -0.17 12.04
N PRO A 77 -13.96 1.08 12.53
CA PRO A 77 -14.55 2.21 11.82
C PRO A 77 -13.66 2.78 10.71
N GLY A 78 -12.42 2.31 10.55
CA GLY A 78 -11.46 2.88 9.61
C GLY A 78 -11.94 2.82 8.16
N THR A 79 -12.55 1.70 7.75
CA THR A 79 -13.10 1.56 6.39
C THR A 79 -14.28 2.52 6.19
N TYR A 80 -15.13 2.76 7.20
CA TYR A 80 -16.22 3.74 7.12
C TYR A 80 -15.68 5.16 6.96
N VAL A 81 -14.60 5.50 7.68
CA VAL A 81 -13.92 6.79 7.55
C VAL A 81 -13.32 6.93 6.14
N ALA A 82 -12.69 5.89 5.59
CA ALA A 82 -12.17 5.91 4.23
C ALA A 82 -13.27 6.15 3.18
N TYR A 83 -14.42 5.48 3.34
CA TYR A 83 -15.59 5.70 2.49
C TYR A 83 -16.17 7.11 2.65
N ALA A 84 -16.29 7.63 3.88
CA ALA A 84 -16.77 8.98 4.13
C ALA A 84 -15.87 10.03 3.45
N LEU A 85 -14.55 9.92 3.60
CA LEU A 85 -13.59 10.81 2.95
C LEU A 85 -13.65 10.70 1.42
N GLY A 86 -13.73 9.48 0.90
CA GLY A 86 -13.87 9.20 -0.52
C GLY A 86 -15.12 9.82 -1.12
N MET A 87 -16.27 9.60 -0.49
CA MET A 87 -17.55 10.15 -0.92
C MET A 87 -17.63 11.67 -0.75
N ALA A 88 -16.97 12.25 0.26
CA ALA A 88 -16.86 13.70 0.38
C ALA A 88 -16.03 14.31 -0.75
N ALA A 89 -14.99 13.61 -1.22
CA ALA A 89 -14.10 14.10 -2.29
C ALA A 89 -14.66 13.84 -3.70
N PHE A 90 -15.25 12.67 -3.95
CA PHE A 90 -15.61 12.19 -5.28
C PHE A 90 -17.12 12.00 -5.50
N GLY A 91 -17.94 12.25 -4.47
CA GLY A 91 -19.39 12.12 -4.50
C GLY A 91 -19.91 10.81 -3.89
N GLN A 92 -21.15 10.86 -3.40
CA GLN A 92 -21.86 9.71 -2.84
C GLN A 92 -22.48 8.84 -3.95
N SER A 93 -21.64 8.23 -4.77
CA SER A 93 -22.03 7.34 -5.88
C SER A 93 -21.08 6.14 -6.00
N PRO A 94 -21.46 5.06 -6.72
CA PRO A 94 -20.55 3.96 -7.01
C PRO A 94 -19.25 4.44 -7.67
N ALA A 95 -19.34 5.36 -8.64
CA ALA A 95 -18.16 5.95 -9.27
C ALA A 95 -17.24 6.68 -8.27
N GLY A 96 -17.79 7.43 -7.30
CA GLY A 96 -16.99 8.09 -6.27
C GLY A 96 -16.26 7.11 -5.35
N ILE A 97 -16.93 6.01 -4.99
CA ILE A 97 -16.34 4.92 -4.19
C ILE A 97 -15.21 4.22 -4.98
N HIS A 98 -15.46 3.86 -6.24
CA HIS A 98 -14.45 3.21 -7.08
C HIS A 98 -13.28 4.12 -7.47
N LEU A 99 -13.49 5.45 -7.55
CA LEU A 99 -12.40 6.42 -7.64
C LEU A 99 -11.52 6.41 -6.40
N THR A 100 -12.13 6.37 -5.21
CA THR A 100 -11.40 6.23 -3.94
C THR A 100 -10.52 4.99 -3.94
N LEU A 101 -11.08 3.86 -4.38
CA LEU A 101 -10.36 2.60 -4.52
C LEU A 101 -9.23 2.66 -5.56
N LEU A 102 -9.43 3.37 -6.68
CA LEU A 102 -8.40 3.59 -7.69
C LEU A 102 -7.18 4.29 -7.08
N PHE A 103 -7.40 5.36 -6.31
CA PHE A 103 -6.30 6.06 -5.62
C PHE A 103 -5.62 5.18 -4.56
N ALA A 104 -6.40 4.44 -3.76
CA ALA A 104 -5.87 3.53 -2.74
C ALA A 104 -4.97 2.44 -3.37
N ASN A 105 -5.41 1.82 -4.47
CA ASN A 105 -4.62 0.81 -5.16
C ASN A 105 -3.41 1.43 -5.88
N GLY A 106 -3.56 2.59 -6.50
CA GLY A 106 -2.45 3.30 -7.15
C GLY A 106 -1.31 3.60 -6.17
N LEU A 107 -1.66 4.11 -4.97
CA LEU A 107 -0.69 4.32 -3.90
C LEU A 107 -0.08 3.01 -3.40
N THR A 108 -0.88 1.95 -3.23
CA THR A 108 -0.36 0.65 -2.81
C THR A 108 0.60 0.05 -3.84
N ILE A 109 0.30 0.13 -5.14
CA ILE A 109 1.21 -0.30 -6.23
C ILE A 109 2.57 0.40 -6.09
N ILE A 110 2.57 1.72 -5.84
CA ILE A 110 3.80 2.50 -5.63
C ILE A 110 4.54 1.98 -4.40
N PHE A 111 3.87 1.78 -3.26
CA PHE A 111 4.55 1.31 -2.05
C PHE A 111 5.05 -0.12 -2.15
N VAL A 112 4.35 -1.01 -2.85
CA VAL A 112 4.82 -2.38 -3.16
C VAL A 112 6.08 -2.31 -4.00
N PHE A 113 6.12 -1.45 -5.03
CA PHE A 113 7.34 -1.21 -5.81
C PHE A 113 8.49 -0.72 -4.94
N LEU A 114 8.25 0.28 -4.09
CA LEU A 114 9.28 0.87 -3.23
C LEU A 114 9.81 -0.14 -2.21
N LEU A 115 8.94 -0.96 -1.62
CA LEU A 115 9.31 -2.01 -0.68
C LEU A 115 10.10 -3.13 -1.38
N GLY A 116 9.58 -3.67 -2.48
CA GLY A 116 10.28 -4.72 -3.23
C GLY A 116 11.63 -4.23 -3.76
N ARG A 117 11.72 -2.97 -4.19
CA ARG A 117 12.98 -2.35 -4.59
C ARG A 117 13.99 -2.24 -3.46
N GLU A 118 13.54 -1.87 -2.27
CA GLU A 118 14.39 -1.73 -1.09
C GLU A 118 14.90 -3.08 -0.58
N LEU A 119 14.14 -4.16 -0.79
CA LEU A 119 14.50 -5.51 -0.37
C LEU A 119 15.41 -6.24 -1.38
N LEU A 120 15.05 -6.21 -2.67
CA LEU A 120 15.63 -7.08 -3.70
C LEU A 120 16.07 -6.33 -4.96
N GLY A 121 15.92 -5.00 -5.01
CA GLY A 121 16.29 -4.18 -6.15
C GLY A 121 15.15 -3.90 -7.14
N PRO A 122 15.40 -3.06 -8.16
CA PRO A 122 14.36 -2.44 -8.96
C PRO A 122 13.55 -3.41 -9.85
N GLY A 123 14.17 -4.47 -10.37
CA GLY A 123 13.47 -5.48 -11.18
C GLY A 123 12.43 -6.25 -10.35
N PRO A 124 12.82 -6.88 -9.23
CA PRO A 124 11.89 -7.52 -8.31
C PRO A 124 10.80 -6.58 -7.77
N GLY A 125 11.14 -5.33 -7.47
CA GLY A 125 10.16 -4.32 -7.06
C GLY A 125 9.10 -4.07 -8.13
N LEU A 126 9.52 -3.93 -9.39
CA LEU A 126 8.59 -3.78 -10.52
C LEU A 126 7.71 -5.01 -10.69
N ALA A 127 8.30 -6.21 -10.67
CA ALA A 127 7.56 -7.47 -10.78
C ALA A 127 6.51 -7.61 -9.66
N ALA A 128 6.89 -7.34 -8.40
CA ALA A 128 5.96 -7.38 -7.27
C ALA A 128 4.80 -6.39 -7.44
N SER A 129 5.09 -5.16 -7.89
CA SER A 129 4.05 -4.15 -8.13
C SER A 129 3.12 -4.50 -9.28
N ALA A 130 3.63 -5.14 -10.33
CA ALA A 130 2.83 -5.63 -11.45
C ALA A 130 1.91 -6.79 -11.03
N VAL A 131 2.43 -7.73 -10.22
CA VAL A 131 1.61 -8.82 -9.67
C VAL A 131 0.50 -8.27 -8.77
N TYR A 132 0.82 -7.35 -7.86
CA TYR A 132 -0.19 -6.68 -7.04
C TYR A 132 -1.23 -5.95 -7.89
N ALA A 133 -0.80 -5.24 -8.93
CA ALA A 133 -1.69 -4.53 -9.85
C ALA A 133 -2.69 -5.48 -10.54
N VAL A 134 -2.22 -6.63 -11.04
CA VAL A 134 -3.09 -7.67 -11.64
C VAL A 134 -4.07 -8.23 -10.62
N LEU A 135 -3.61 -8.57 -9.42
CA LEU A 135 -4.49 -9.05 -8.35
C LEU A 135 -5.53 -7.99 -7.97
N SER A 136 -5.13 -6.72 -7.92
CA SER A 136 -6.02 -5.61 -7.62
C SER A 136 -7.07 -5.36 -8.70
N VAL A 137 -7.04 -6.02 -9.86
CA VAL A 137 -8.12 -5.92 -10.87
C VAL A 137 -8.71 -7.29 -11.18
N SER A 138 -8.45 -8.29 -10.34
CA SER A 138 -8.89 -9.66 -10.54
C SER A 138 -10.16 -9.95 -9.74
N PRO A 139 -11.24 -10.41 -10.40
CA PRO A 139 -12.45 -10.88 -9.70
C PRO A 139 -12.18 -12.08 -8.78
N ALA A 140 -11.14 -12.88 -9.06
CA ALA A 140 -10.82 -14.07 -8.28
C ALA A 140 -10.45 -13.78 -6.82
N VAL A 141 -10.08 -12.54 -6.51
CA VAL A 141 -9.73 -12.08 -5.16
C VAL A 141 -10.57 -10.88 -4.72
N MET A 142 -11.69 -10.63 -5.40
CA MET A 142 -12.54 -9.45 -5.18
C MET A 142 -11.73 -8.14 -5.23
N GLY A 143 -10.84 -8.02 -6.22
CA GLY A 143 -9.95 -6.86 -6.33
C GLY A 143 -10.64 -5.62 -6.89
N MET A 144 -11.81 -5.79 -7.53
CA MET A 144 -12.51 -4.70 -8.20
C MET A 144 -13.38 -3.90 -7.23
N GLU A 145 -13.88 -4.54 -6.18
CA GLU A 145 -14.69 -3.98 -5.11
C GLU A 145 -13.84 -3.26 -4.04
N ALA A 146 -14.38 -2.20 -3.44
CA ALA A 146 -13.68 -1.37 -2.45
C ALA A 146 -13.67 -1.97 -1.03
N HIS A 147 -13.28 -3.25 -0.91
CA HIS A 147 -13.21 -3.92 0.38
C HIS A 147 -12.13 -3.36 1.31
N ALA A 148 -12.34 -3.57 2.62
CA ALA A 148 -11.42 -3.19 3.70
C ALA A 148 -9.96 -3.62 3.46
N ASN A 149 -9.75 -4.76 2.79
CA ASN A 149 -8.41 -5.30 2.48
C ASN A 149 -7.54 -4.31 1.70
N HIS A 150 -8.11 -3.56 0.75
CA HIS A 150 -7.38 -2.55 -0.01
C HIS A 150 -6.88 -1.40 0.86
N PHE A 151 -7.70 -0.97 1.83
CA PHE A 151 -7.31 0.06 2.79
C PHE A 151 -6.33 -0.46 3.84
N VAL A 152 -6.44 -1.72 4.25
CA VAL A 152 -5.42 -2.36 5.12
C VAL A 152 -4.04 -2.30 4.45
N VAL A 153 -3.93 -2.77 3.21
CA VAL A 153 -2.63 -2.81 2.52
C VAL A 153 -2.09 -1.42 2.16
N LEU A 154 -2.97 -0.45 1.93
CA LEU A 154 -2.60 0.96 1.72
C LEU A 154 -1.77 1.51 2.89
N PHE A 155 -2.05 1.10 4.13
CA PHE A 155 -1.29 1.53 5.30
C PHE A 155 -0.23 0.53 5.74
N ALA A 156 -0.51 -0.78 5.67
CA ALA A 156 0.41 -1.82 6.12
C ALA A 156 1.70 -1.89 5.30
N VAL A 157 1.62 -1.72 3.96
CA VAL A 157 2.81 -1.77 3.08
C VAL A 157 3.78 -0.61 3.36
N PRO A 158 3.37 0.68 3.36
CA PRO A 158 4.27 1.76 3.76
C PRO A 158 4.69 1.65 5.23
N GLY A 159 3.84 1.13 6.12
CA GLY A 159 4.21 0.83 7.51
C GLY A 159 5.38 -0.15 7.60
N THR A 160 5.36 -1.20 6.79
CA THR A 160 6.42 -2.21 6.67
C THR A 160 7.69 -1.63 6.04
N LEU A 161 7.56 -0.78 5.01
CA LEU A 161 8.69 -0.08 4.41
C LEU A 161 9.39 0.85 5.41
N LEU A 162 8.63 1.57 6.24
CA LEU A 162 9.19 2.41 7.29
C LEU A 162 9.83 1.58 8.41
N LEU A 163 9.22 0.46 8.79
CA LEU A 163 9.78 -0.49 9.76
C LEU A 163 11.16 -0.96 9.31
N TRP A 164 11.26 -1.42 8.06
CA TRP A 164 12.52 -1.87 7.46
C TRP A 164 13.59 -0.77 7.47
N LYS A 165 13.22 0.46 7.11
CA LYS A 165 14.14 1.61 7.19
C LYS A 165 14.53 1.98 8.62
N ALA A 166 13.63 1.78 9.57
CA ALA A 166 13.88 2.03 10.99
C ALA A 166 14.91 1.04 11.55
N VAL A 167 14.77 -0.25 11.20
CA VAL A 167 15.74 -1.31 11.57
C VAL A 167 17.13 -1.02 10.98
N LYS A 168 17.21 -0.64 9.70
CA LYS A 168 18.51 -0.32 9.07
C LYS A 168 19.15 0.97 9.57
N GLY A 169 18.35 1.98 9.90
CA GLY A 169 18.82 3.37 10.07
C GLY A 169 18.63 3.96 11.46
N GLY A 170 17.98 3.27 12.40
CA GLY A 170 17.79 3.70 13.78
C GLY A 170 16.97 4.98 13.99
N ARG A 171 16.28 5.51 12.97
CA ARG A 171 15.60 6.81 13.08
C ARG A 171 14.28 6.69 13.85
N ALA A 172 14.17 7.33 15.00
CA ALA A 172 12.97 7.34 15.85
C ALA A 172 11.67 7.71 15.10
N ARG A 173 11.75 8.67 14.15
CA ARG A 173 10.58 9.04 13.32
C ARG A 173 10.07 7.87 12.47
N ALA A 174 10.95 7.04 11.92
CA ALA A 174 10.55 5.90 11.11
C ALA A 174 9.82 4.84 11.96
N TRP A 175 10.28 4.60 13.19
CA TRP A 175 9.58 3.75 14.17
C TRP A 175 8.18 4.27 14.48
N PHE A 176 8.06 5.55 14.83
CA PHE A 176 6.78 6.16 15.17
C PHE A 176 5.78 6.07 14.01
N PHE A 177 6.17 6.49 12.81
CA PHE A 177 5.27 6.47 11.65
C PHE A 177 4.97 5.04 11.16
N SER A 178 5.88 4.09 11.34
CA SER A 178 5.58 2.67 11.09
C SER A 178 4.47 2.17 12.02
N GLY A 179 4.60 2.42 13.33
CA GLY A 179 3.57 2.05 14.32
C GLY A 179 2.22 2.74 14.04
N LEU A 180 2.24 4.03 13.70
CA LEU A 180 1.03 4.77 13.33
C LEU A 180 0.32 4.14 12.12
N LEU A 181 1.06 3.80 11.05
CA LEU A 181 0.48 3.21 9.85
C LEU A 181 -0.10 1.81 10.11
N HIS A 182 0.59 0.97 10.88
CA HIS A 182 0.04 -0.33 11.28
C HIS A 182 -1.20 -0.17 12.18
N GLY A 183 -1.21 0.82 13.08
CA GLY A 183 -2.39 1.15 13.89
C GLY A 183 -3.58 1.61 13.04
N ILE A 184 -3.35 2.46 12.03
CA ILE A 184 -4.40 2.84 11.07
C ILE A 184 -4.88 1.62 10.29
N ALA A 185 -3.98 0.75 9.81
CA ALA A 185 -4.34 -0.49 9.14
C ALA A 185 -5.24 -1.38 10.01
N LEU A 186 -4.95 -1.48 11.31
CA LEU A 186 -5.80 -2.19 12.28
C LEU A 186 -7.21 -1.60 12.33
N THR A 187 -7.37 -0.28 12.28
CA THR A 187 -8.71 0.33 12.26
C THR A 187 -9.51 0.02 11.00
N MET A 188 -8.85 -0.35 9.88
CA MET A 188 -9.54 -0.72 8.63
C MET A 188 -10.19 -2.09 8.76
N MET A 189 -9.49 -3.06 9.36
CA MET A 189 -9.95 -4.43 9.50
C MET A 189 -9.19 -5.13 10.64
N GLN A 190 -9.89 -5.90 11.48
CA GLN A 190 -9.31 -6.56 12.66
C GLN A 190 -8.16 -7.51 12.30
N GLN A 191 -8.23 -8.15 11.14
CA GLN A 191 -7.23 -9.07 10.58
C GLN A 191 -5.86 -8.40 10.38
N ALA A 192 -5.82 -7.07 10.27
CA ALA A 192 -4.56 -6.33 10.17
C ALA A 192 -3.74 -6.37 11.48
N VAL A 193 -4.26 -6.94 12.57
CA VAL A 193 -3.50 -7.25 13.79
C VAL A 193 -2.23 -8.05 13.48
N CYS A 194 -2.25 -8.91 12.45
CA CYS A 194 -1.07 -9.66 12.01
C CYS A 194 0.11 -8.74 11.64
N PHE A 195 -0.14 -7.57 11.05
CA PHE A 195 0.93 -6.60 10.73
C PHE A 195 1.47 -5.92 11.99
N CYS A 196 0.63 -5.66 12.98
CA CYS A 196 1.06 -5.14 14.27
C CYS A 196 1.94 -6.15 15.02
N LEU A 197 1.53 -7.43 15.03
CA LEU A 197 2.30 -8.51 15.63
C LEU A 197 3.64 -8.73 14.92
N PHE A 198 3.66 -8.62 13.59
CA PHE A 198 4.91 -8.65 12.82
C PHE A 198 5.84 -7.50 13.23
N GLY A 199 5.34 -6.27 13.30
CA GLY A 199 6.12 -5.12 13.74
C GLY A 199 6.65 -5.27 15.17
N TRP A 200 5.83 -5.83 16.07
CA TRP A 200 6.23 -6.16 17.43
C TRP A 200 7.34 -7.22 17.47
N ALA A 201 7.23 -8.29 16.69
CA ALA A 201 8.24 -9.33 16.62
C ALA A 201 9.59 -8.77 16.14
N VAL A 202 9.58 -7.86 15.16
CA VAL A 202 10.78 -7.16 14.67
C VAL A 202 11.42 -6.27 15.74
N LEU A 203 10.64 -5.70 16.66
CA LEU A 203 11.17 -4.92 17.79
C LEU A 203 11.88 -5.78 18.85
N LEU A 204 11.55 -7.06 18.93
CA LEU A 204 12.12 -8.00 19.90
C LEU A 204 13.35 -8.76 19.39
N ALA A 205 13.61 -8.72 18.08
CA ALA A 205 14.72 -9.40 17.41
C ALA A 205 15.97 -8.52 17.37
#